data_AF-A0A6L5XDY2-F1
#
_entry.id   AF-A0A6L5XDY2-F1
#
_cell.length_a   1.000
_cell.length_b   1.000
_cell.length_c   1.000
_cell.angle_alpha   90.00
_cell.angle_beta   90.00
_cell.angle_gamma   90.00
#
_symmetry.space_group_name_H-M   'P 1'
#
loop_
_entity.id
_entity.type
_entity.pdbx_description
1 polymer ?
#
loop_
_entity_poly.entity_id
_entity_poly.type
_entity_poly.pdbx_seq_one_letter_code
_entity_poly.pdbx_strand_id
1 'polypeptide(L)'
;MNNYYSMSVLAVIAIAGISINAVAQHNYKLVWSDEFNNNALDEKAWNIEENGDGGGNNELQYYRRQNISFETDSASGAVCLVLTAKKESYNGKAFTSGRLNTAGKACFKHGKIVSRIKLPSTANGLWPAFWMLGNDFGSVGWPRCGEIDIVEMGNAEGIKHNTQDSFFNGACHWGYYNSQGQYPNYARSTTSDYSLQDGEFHTFTLEWDDDYVSMYLDQDKYPDAQPYYKMGVSDYSNDWGTGHYFQHEFFIVYDLAVGGNFTGITSSTGITALAQGEAKMYIDWVRVYQDSDDLAATASIPDGWGAGIDNVATTPTDKPVVIYDTLGNIVSEMNQGIYIVKTGDEVKKVFNR
;
A
#
# COMPACT_ATOMS: atom_id res chain seq x y z
N MET A 1 82.94 17.79 -13.55
CA MET A 1 81.77 18.50 -14.11
C MET A 1 80.56 17.60 -13.90
N ASN A 2 79.56 18.12 -13.21
CA ASN A 2 78.29 17.47 -12.88
C ASN A 2 77.61 16.88 -14.12
N ASN A 3 76.88 15.78 -13.96
CA ASN A 3 75.50 15.65 -14.44
C ASN A 3 74.85 14.42 -13.80
N TYR A 4 73.92 14.68 -12.88
CA TYR A 4 72.95 13.72 -12.37
C TYR A 4 71.85 13.59 -13.42
N TYR A 5 71.59 12.39 -13.93
CA TYR A 5 70.34 12.07 -14.62
C TYR A 5 69.43 11.34 -13.64
N SER A 6 68.40 12.05 -13.19
CA SER A 6 67.27 11.49 -12.45
C SER A 6 66.44 10.64 -13.42
N MET A 7 66.31 9.35 -13.12
CA MET A 7 65.38 8.46 -13.80
C MET A 7 64.03 8.57 -13.09
N SER A 8 63.09 9.33 -13.65
CA SER A 8 61.72 9.40 -13.15
C SER A 8 60.94 8.19 -13.66
N VAL A 9 60.51 7.32 -12.75
CA VAL A 9 59.58 6.21 -13.00
C VAL A 9 58.19 6.81 -13.23
N LEU A 10 57.64 6.71 -14.44
CA LEU A 10 56.22 6.95 -14.70
C LEU A 10 55.47 5.64 -14.48
N ALA A 11 54.89 5.47 -13.30
CA ALA A 11 53.86 4.47 -13.05
C ALA A 11 52.55 4.97 -13.69
N VAL A 12 52.12 4.34 -14.77
CA VAL A 12 50.77 4.55 -15.32
C VAL A 12 49.80 3.80 -14.41
N ILE A 13 49.17 4.53 -13.49
CA ILE A 13 48.01 4.02 -12.76
C ILE A 13 46.83 4.07 -13.73
N ALA A 14 46.45 2.91 -14.27
CA ALA A 14 45.16 2.76 -14.94
C ALA A 14 44.07 2.92 -13.89
N ILE A 15 43.46 4.11 -13.83
CA ILE A 15 42.22 4.32 -13.09
C ILE A 15 41.13 3.59 -13.87
N ALA A 16 40.83 2.35 -13.48
CA ALA A 16 39.61 1.70 -13.89
C ALA A 16 38.46 2.61 -13.47
N GLY A 17 37.71 3.12 -14.44
CA GLY A 17 36.55 3.96 -14.19
C GLY A 17 35.58 3.18 -13.30
N ILE A 18 35.46 3.61 -12.05
CA ILE A 18 34.34 3.21 -11.21
C ILE A 18 33.13 3.88 -11.83
N SER A 19 32.35 3.11 -12.59
CA SER A 19 30.99 3.47 -12.93
C SER A 19 30.22 3.52 -11.61
N ILE A 20 30.18 4.71 -11.00
CA ILE A 20 29.16 5.04 -10.01
C ILE A 20 27.83 4.96 -10.75
N ASN A 21 27.12 3.84 -10.60
CA ASN A 21 25.70 3.80 -10.87
C ASN A 21 25.09 4.89 -9.98
N ALA A 22 24.75 6.03 -10.58
CA ALA A 22 23.92 7.01 -9.93
C ALA A 22 22.62 6.28 -9.61
N VAL A 23 22.37 6.01 -8.33
CA VAL A 23 21.03 5.65 -7.88
C VAL A 23 20.16 6.82 -8.33
N ALA A 24 19.18 6.56 -9.20
CA ALA A 24 18.22 7.57 -9.59
C ALA A 24 17.61 8.12 -8.29
N GLN A 25 17.94 9.36 -7.97
CA GLN A 25 17.37 10.02 -6.81
C GLN A 25 15.96 10.45 -7.24
N HIS A 26 14.99 9.57 -7.05
CA HIS A 26 13.60 9.87 -7.37
C HIS A 26 13.13 11.07 -6.56
N ASN A 27 12.72 12.14 -7.24
CA ASN A 27 12.18 13.34 -6.59
C ASN A 27 10.68 13.16 -6.37
N TYR A 28 10.32 12.20 -5.52
CA TYR A 28 8.95 11.88 -5.19
C TYR A 28 8.20 13.09 -4.61
N LYS A 29 7.07 13.44 -5.22
CA LYS A 29 6.12 14.45 -4.73
C LYS A 29 4.81 13.79 -4.38
N LEU A 30 4.17 14.23 -3.30
CA LEU A 30 2.83 13.76 -2.96
C LEU A 30 1.87 14.15 -4.09
N VAL A 31 1.11 13.19 -4.63
CA VAL A 31 0.15 13.41 -5.72
C VAL A 31 -1.29 13.17 -5.29
N TRP A 32 -1.49 12.27 -4.33
CA TRP A 32 -2.79 11.91 -3.79
C TRP A 32 -2.63 11.37 -2.36
N SER A 33 -3.56 11.69 -1.47
CA SER A 33 -3.65 11.04 -0.16
C SER A 33 -5.04 11.11 0.44
N ASP A 34 -5.45 10.03 1.10
CA ASP A 34 -6.59 10.06 2.01
C ASP A 34 -6.10 9.93 3.45
N GLU A 35 -6.42 10.93 4.26
CA GLU A 35 -6.05 11.02 5.68
C GLU A 35 -7.24 10.67 6.58
N PHE A 36 -8.41 10.33 6.02
CA PHE A 36 -9.63 9.89 6.71
C PHE A 36 -10.21 10.82 7.79
N ASN A 37 -9.65 12.02 7.97
CA ASN A 37 -9.98 13.00 9.04
C ASN A 37 -11.42 13.53 9.03
N ASN A 38 -12.16 13.38 7.94
CA ASN A 38 -13.52 13.93 7.82
C ASN A 38 -14.60 13.06 8.47
N ASN A 39 -14.23 11.97 9.17
CA ASN A 39 -15.17 11.00 9.76
C ASN A 39 -16.21 10.46 8.76
N ALA A 40 -15.89 10.49 7.47
CA ALA A 40 -16.76 10.10 6.38
C ALA A 40 -15.91 9.66 5.20
N LEU A 41 -16.38 8.64 4.49
CA LEU A 41 -15.72 8.12 3.31
C LEU A 41 -15.97 9.07 2.15
N ASP A 42 -14.91 9.57 1.51
CA ASP A 42 -15.06 10.32 0.26
C ASP A 42 -15.36 9.34 -0.88
N GLU A 43 -16.64 9.15 -1.17
CA GLU A 43 -17.09 8.27 -2.24
C GLU A 43 -16.70 8.78 -3.64
N LYS A 44 -16.08 9.96 -3.79
CA LYS A 44 -15.39 10.32 -5.04
C LYS A 44 -14.11 9.53 -5.24
N ALA A 45 -13.44 9.13 -4.17
CA ALA A 45 -12.20 8.34 -4.21
C ALA A 45 -12.47 6.85 -3.99
N TRP A 46 -13.46 6.48 -3.17
CA TRP A 46 -13.68 5.10 -2.74
C TRP A 46 -14.99 4.49 -3.23
N ASN A 47 -14.94 3.22 -3.60
CA ASN A 47 -16.07 2.31 -3.81
C ASN A 47 -16.13 1.32 -2.66
N ILE A 48 -17.34 0.92 -2.28
CA ILE A 48 -17.56 -0.10 -1.25
C ILE A 48 -18.04 -1.35 -1.94
N GLU A 49 -17.44 -2.49 -1.59
CA GLU A 49 -17.84 -3.78 -2.13
C GLU A 49 -18.81 -4.46 -1.18
N GLU A 50 -19.97 -4.86 -1.71
CA GLU A 50 -21.00 -5.58 -0.95
C GLU A 50 -21.34 -6.90 -1.63
N ASN A 51 -20.77 -8.00 -1.13
CA ASN A 51 -21.02 -9.34 -1.65
C ASN A 51 -20.62 -10.43 -0.65
N GLY A 52 -21.05 -11.66 -0.90
CA GLY A 52 -20.65 -12.86 -0.15
C GLY A 52 -20.04 -13.91 -1.06
N ASP A 53 -19.38 -13.49 -2.13
CA ASP A 53 -19.03 -14.38 -3.24
C ASP A 53 -17.78 -15.24 -2.93
N GLY A 54 -17.16 -14.98 -1.77
CA GLY A 54 -16.01 -15.73 -1.26
C GLY A 54 -14.67 -15.28 -1.83
N GLY A 55 -14.64 -14.15 -2.53
CA GLY A 55 -13.42 -13.48 -3.02
C GLY A 55 -12.55 -14.31 -3.98
N GLY A 56 -13.09 -15.40 -4.55
CA GLY A 56 -12.30 -16.39 -5.29
C GLY A 56 -11.49 -17.35 -4.39
N ASN A 57 -11.52 -17.13 -3.07
CA ASN A 57 -10.67 -17.81 -2.09
C ASN A 57 -11.46 -18.58 -1.03
N ASN A 58 -12.73 -18.91 -1.28
CA ASN A 58 -13.62 -19.59 -0.32
C ASN A 58 -13.77 -18.82 1.02
N GLU A 59 -13.72 -17.50 0.97
CA GLU A 59 -13.86 -16.63 2.14
C GLU A 59 -15.28 -16.73 2.77
N LEU A 60 -15.33 -16.57 4.10
CA LEU A 60 -16.50 -16.92 4.91
C LEU A 60 -17.38 -15.72 5.29
N GLN A 61 -16.93 -14.50 5.03
CA GLN A 61 -17.68 -13.28 5.32
C GLN A 61 -18.62 -12.88 4.19
N TYR A 62 -19.54 -11.97 4.53
CA TYR A 62 -20.24 -11.09 3.60
C TYR A 62 -19.69 -9.67 3.78
N TYR A 63 -19.15 -9.06 2.74
CA TYR A 63 -18.70 -7.67 2.77
C TYR A 63 -19.88 -6.68 2.76
N ARG A 64 -19.83 -5.63 3.59
CA ARG A 64 -20.94 -4.68 3.77
C ARG A 64 -20.46 -3.27 4.09
N ARG A 65 -21.27 -2.28 3.72
CA ARG A 65 -21.12 -0.88 4.17
C ARG A 65 -21.10 -0.76 5.70
N GLN A 66 -21.91 -1.55 6.41
CA GLN A 66 -22.06 -1.43 7.88
C GLN A 66 -20.84 -1.92 8.68
N ASN A 67 -19.84 -2.48 8.00
CA ASN A 67 -18.58 -2.90 8.57
C ASN A 67 -17.46 -1.89 8.31
N ILE A 68 -17.78 -0.74 7.70
CA ILE A 68 -16.87 0.37 7.44
C ILE A 68 -17.31 1.56 8.28
N SER A 69 -16.43 2.03 9.15
CA SER A 69 -16.67 3.16 10.06
C SER A 69 -15.44 4.08 10.15
N PHE A 70 -15.57 5.16 10.93
CA PHE A 70 -14.47 6.02 11.30
C PHE A 70 -14.40 6.10 12.82
N GLU A 71 -13.21 5.88 13.37
CA GLU A 71 -12.99 5.90 14.82
C GLU A 71 -11.70 6.65 15.13
N THR A 72 -11.70 7.36 16.26
CA THR A 72 -10.46 7.94 16.79
C THR A 72 -9.71 6.86 17.56
N ASP A 73 -8.49 6.56 17.12
CA ASP A 73 -7.61 5.69 17.88
C ASP A 73 -7.19 6.37 19.19
N SER A 74 -7.42 5.70 20.32
CA SER A 74 -7.19 6.29 21.64
C SER A 74 -5.72 6.52 21.99
N ALA A 75 -4.81 5.77 21.36
CA ALA A 75 -3.37 5.87 21.65
C ALA A 75 -2.72 7.00 20.84
N SER A 76 -2.97 7.05 19.53
CA SER A 76 -2.39 8.04 18.62
C SER A 76 -3.22 9.33 18.49
N GLY A 77 -4.51 9.29 18.80
CA GLY A 77 -5.45 10.38 18.55
C GLY A 77 -5.83 10.54 17.06
N ALA A 78 -5.38 9.64 16.19
CA ALA A 78 -5.68 9.67 14.76
C ALA A 78 -7.14 9.30 14.50
N VAL A 79 -7.77 9.94 13.51
CA VAL A 79 -9.06 9.51 12.98
C VAL A 79 -8.79 8.51 11.88
N CYS A 80 -9.23 7.27 12.06
CA CYS A 80 -8.94 6.18 11.14
C CYS A 80 -10.19 5.75 10.38
N LEU A 81 -10.01 5.34 9.13
CA LEU A 81 -10.91 4.40 8.48
C LEU A 81 -10.80 3.06 9.22
N VAL A 82 -11.94 2.44 9.55
CA VAL A 82 -11.98 1.17 10.29
C VAL A 82 -12.77 0.13 9.52
N LEU A 83 -12.14 -1.01 9.27
CA LEU A 83 -12.81 -2.22 8.76
C LEU A 83 -13.04 -3.17 9.93
N THR A 84 -14.30 -3.51 10.18
CA THR A 84 -14.68 -4.37 11.30
C THR A 84 -15.18 -5.72 10.80
N ALA A 85 -14.44 -6.80 11.03
CA ALA A 85 -14.94 -8.15 10.87
C ALA A 85 -15.78 -8.54 12.08
N LYS A 86 -16.98 -9.11 11.87
CA LYS A 86 -17.92 -9.47 12.93
C LYS A 86 -18.39 -10.91 12.78
N LYS A 87 -18.56 -11.59 13.90
CA LYS A 87 -19.29 -12.85 14.01
C LYS A 87 -20.78 -12.57 14.01
N GLU A 88 -21.31 -12.36 12.81
CA GLU A 88 -22.70 -11.96 12.56
C GLU A 88 -23.23 -12.78 11.38
N SER A 89 -24.35 -13.49 11.58
CA SER A 89 -25.00 -14.20 10.48
C SER A 89 -25.71 -13.22 9.55
N TYR A 90 -25.34 -13.22 8.28
CA TYR A 90 -25.94 -12.34 7.27
C TYR A 90 -25.95 -13.02 5.91
N ASN A 91 -27.11 -13.04 5.26
CA ASN A 91 -27.32 -13.58 3.91
C ASN A 91 -26.62 -14.94 3.63
N GLY A 92 -26.74 -15.88 4.56
CA GLY A 92 -26.15 -17.22 4.44
C GLY A 92 -24.66 -17.33 4.81
N LYS A 93 -24.01 -16.23 5.20
CA LYS A 93 -22.64 -16.20 5.74
C LYS A 93 -22.66 -16.11 7.26
N ALA A 94 -21.63 -16.63 7.90
CA ALA A 94 -21.47 -16.65 9.36
C ALA A 94 -20.78 -15.40 9.91
N PHE A 95 -20.19 -14.59 9.03
CA PHE A 95 -19.43 -13.40 9.36
C PHE A 95 -19.78 -12.25 8.41
N THR A 96 -19.56 -11.02 8.86
CA THR A 96 -19.60 -9.81 8.03
C THR A 96 -18.27 -9.08 8.13
N SER A 97 -17.87 -8.34 7.09
CA SER A 97 -16.65 -7.52 7.11
C SER A 97 -16.70 -6.35 6.14
N GLY A 98 -15.65 -5.54 6.09
CA GLY A 98 -15.51 -4.40 5.17
C GLY A 98 -14.51 -4.70 4.06
N ARG A 99 -14.84 -4.23 2.84
CA ARG A 99 -13.93 -4.15 1.69
C ARG A 99 -14.26 -2.91 0.88
N LEU A 100 -13.23 -2.18 0.47
CA LEU A 100 -13.35 -0.98 -0.35
C LEU A 100 -12.16 -0.85 -1.29
N ASN A 101 -12.37 -0.15 -2.40
CA ASN A 101 -11.34 0.06 -3.40
C ASN A 101 -11.46 1.44 -4.05
N THR A 102 -10.47 1.80 -4.87
CA THR A 102 -10.43 3.07 -5.61
C THR A 102 -10.67 2.92 -7.12
N ALA A 103 -11.19 1.76 -7.55
CA ALA A 103 -11.37 1.41 -8.96
C ALA A 103 -12.14 2.48 -9.76
N GLY A 104 -11.58 2.88 -10.90
CA GLY A 104 -12.16 3.92 -11.76
C GLY A 104 -12.24 5.32 -11.11
N LYS A 105 -11.61 5.53 -9.95
CA LYS A 105 -11.65 6.80 -9.18
C LYS A 105 -10.25 7.35 -8.96
N ALA A 106 -9.43 6.63 -8.18
CA ALA A 106 -8.03 6.98 -7.91
C ALA A 106 -7.14 5.82 -8.32
N CYS A 107 -6.49 5.95 -9.46
CA CYS A 107 -5.66 4.89 -10.05
C CYS A 107 -4.29 5.46 -10.42
N PHE A 108 -3.26 4.65 -10.19
CA PHE A 108 -1.86 5.08 -10.32
C PHE A 108 -1.08 4.04 -11.09
N LYS A 109 -0.21 4.51 -11.99
CA LYS A 109 0.91 3.72 -12.50
C LYS A 109 2.18 4.26 -11.87
N HIS A 110 3.01 3.37 -11.33
CA HIS A 110 4.27 3.71 -10.64
C HIS A 110 4.08 4.59 -9.41
N GLY A 111 5.18 4.81 -8.69
CA GLY A 111 5.26 5.67 -7.53
C GLY A 111 5.61 4.95 -6.24
N LYS A 112 5.69 5.75 -5.19
CA LYS A 112 5.75 5.30 -3.81
C LYS A 112 4.37 5.37 -3.18
N ILE A 113 3.81 4.24 -2.78
CA ILE A 113 2.49 4.14 -2.16
C ILE A 113 2.69 3.65 -0.73
N VAL A 114 2.27 4.44 0.24
CA VAL A 114 2.49 4.15 1.66
C VAL A 114 1.16 4.20 2.38
N SER A 115 0.90 3.22 3.24
CA SER A 115 -0.22 3.25 4.17
C SER A 115 0.21 2.94 5.58
N ARG A 116 -0.35 3.68 6.54
CA ARG A 116 -0.15 3.46 7.98
C ARG A 116 -1.34 2.71 8.55
N ILE A 117 -1.11 1.48 8.99
CA ILE A 117 -2.15 0.51 9.33
C ILE A 117 -1.84 -0.09 10.69
N LYS A 118 -2.86 -0.21 11.53
CA LYS A 118 -2.85 -1.04 12.73
C LYS A 118 -3.70 -2.29 12.49
N LEU A 119 -3.05 -3.45 12.55
CA LEU A 119 -3.64 -4.73 12.24
C LEU A 119 -4.38 -5.32 13.46
N PRO A 120 -5.49 -6.05 13.25
CA PRO A 120 -6.11 -6.83 14.31
C PRO A 120 -5.25 -8.04 14.67
N SER A 121 -5.51 -8.64 15.84
CA SER A 121 -5.02 -9.99 16.14
C SER A 121 -5.59 -10.99 15.12
N THR A 122 -4.77 -11.54 14.22
CA THR A 122 -5.27 -12.43 13.17
C THR A 122 -5.68 -13.80 13.69
N ALA A 123 -5.05 -14.24 14.79
CA ALA A 123 -5.27 -15.53 15.46
C ALA A 123 -5.52 -16.65 14.42
N ASN A 124 -6.63 -17.39 14.53
CA ASN A 124 -7.06 -18.28 13.47
C ASN A 124 -8.23 -17.66 12.71
N GLY A 125 -7.94 -17.20 11.50
CA GLY A 125 -8.97 -16.98 10.48
C GLY A 125 -9.30 -15.53 10.15
N LEU A 126 -8.52 -14.53 10.55
CA LEU A 126 -8.58 -13.21 9.90
C LEU A 126 -7.45 -13.06 8.89
N TRP A 127 -7.76 -12.36 7.80
CA TRP A 127 -6.85 -12.05 6.72
C TRP A 127 -7.02 -10.58 6.32
N PRO A 128 -6.32 -9.66 7.02
CA PRO A 128 -6.23 -8.27 6.58
C PRO A 128 -5.34 -8.15 5.35
N ALA A 129 -5.73 -7.29 4.41
CA ALA A 129 -4.94 -7.02 3.21
C ALA A 129 -4.94 -5.53 2.84
N PHE A 130 -3.78 -5.08 2.36
CA PHE A 130 -3.60 -3.83 1.62
C PHE A 130 -2.90 -4.17 0.32
N TRP A 131 -3.58 -3.94 -0.80
CA TRP A 131 -3.20 -4.48 -2.08
C TRP A 131 -3.73 -3.62 -3.21
N MET A 132 -3.38 -3.98 -4.44
CA MET A 132 -3.76 -3.25 -5.64
C MET A 132 -4.10 -4.20 -6.78
N LEU A 133 -4.99 -3.75 -7.66
CA LEU A 133 -5.41 -4.51 -8.84
C LEU A 133 -5.42 -3.61 -10.08
N GLY A 134 -5.11 -4.18 -11.25
CA GLY A 134 -5.14 -3.43 -12.50
C GLY A 134 -6.49 -2.77 -12.77
N ASN A 135 -6.46 -1.50 -13.18
CA ASN A 135 -7.68 -0.72 -13.44
C ASN A 135 -8.48 -1.22 -14.65
N ASP A 136 -7.89 -2.10 -15.47
CA ASP A 136 -8.55 -2.80 -16.56
C ASP A 136 -9.21 -4.13 -16.15
N PHE A 137 -9.23 -4.48 -14.84
CA PHE A 137 -9.86 -5.69 -14.30
C PHE A 137 -11.27 -5.95 -14.85
N GLY A 138 -12.12 -4.93 -14.94
CA GLY A 138 -13.47 -5.07 -15.49
C GLY A 138 -13.53 -5.46 -16.97
N SER A 139 -12.44 -5.26 -17.71
CA SER A 139 -12.33 -5.55 -19.14
C SER A 139 -11.56 -6.84 -19.43
N VAL A 140 -10.45 -7.09 -18.72
CA VAL A 140 -9.56 -8.24 -19.00
C VAL A 140 -9.67 -9.37 -17.99
N GLY A 141 -10.25 -9.10 -16.82
CA GLY A 141 -10.39 -10.04 -15.71
C GLY A 141 -9.06 -10.40 -15.03
N TRP A 142 -9.17 -11.14 -13.94
CA TRP A 142 -8.02 -11.70 -13.23
C TRP A 142 -7.55 -13.03 -13.85
N PRO A 143 -6.24 -13.34 -13.88
CA PRO A 143 -5.10 -12.55 -13.40
C PRO A 143 -4.52 -11.60 -14.46
N ARG A 144 -5.21 -11.42 -15.60
CA ARG A 144 -4.70 -10.62 -16.73
C ARG A 144 -4.54 -9.14 -16.42
N CYS A 145 -5.30 -8.61 -15.47
CA CYS A 145 -5.16 -7.23 -15.01
C CYS A 145 -3.93 -7.00 -14.13
N GLY A 146 -3.25 -8.06 -13.66
CA GLY A 146 -2.22 -7.91 -12.65
C GLY A 146 -2.79 -7.60 -11.24
N GLU A 147 -2.02 -8.00 -10.24
CA GLU A 147 -2.29 -7.81 -8.81
C GLU A 147 -0.98 -7.56 -8.07
N ILE A 148 -0.96 -6.61 -7.13
CA ILE A 148 0.16 -6.30 -6.25
C ILE A 148 -0.32 -6.32 -4.80
N ASP A 149 0.02 -7.36 -4.06
CA ASP A 149 -0.34 -7.52 -2.66
C ASP A 149 0.77 -6.93 -1.80
N ILE A 150 0.58 -5.69 -1.36
CA ILE A 150 1.58 -4.96 -0.59
C ILE A 150 1.76 -5.66 0.74
N VAL A 151 0.68 -5.90 1.48
CA VAL A 151 0.74 -6.75 2.67
C VAL A 151 -0.50 -7.62 2.79
N GLU A 152 -0.26 -8.89 3.10
CA GLU A 152 -1.25 -9.85 3.57
C GLU A 152 -0.77 -10.54 4.84
N MET A 153 -1.67 -10.84 5.77
CA MET A 153 -1.32 -11.50 7.03
C MET A 153 -2.37 -12.53 7.45
N GLY A 154 -1.99 -13.53 8.25
CA GLY A 154 -2.91 -14.58 8.72
C GLY A 154 -2.93 -15.86 7.89
N ASN A 155 -1.87 -16.12 7.11
CA ASN A 155 -1.78 -17.31 6.28
C ASN A 155 -1.66 -18.62 7.10
N ALA A 156 -1.97 -19.74 6.45
CA ALA A 156 -1.97 -21.07 7.04
C ALA A 156 -0.62 -21.51 7.66
N GLU A 157 0.51 -21.13 7.07
CA GLU A 157 1.84 -21.48 7.61
C GLU A 157 2.14 -20.68 8.88
N GLY A 158 1.79 -19.39 8.93
CA GLY A 158 1.86 -18.60 10.15
C GLY A 158 1.01 -19.18 11.27
N ILE A 159 -0.21 -19.65 10.94
CA ILE A 159 -1.11 -20.32 11.90
C ILE A 159 -0.51 -21.61 12.44
N LYS A 160 -0.02 -22.46 11.54
CA LYS A 160 0.59 -23.76 11.86
C LYS A 160 1.83 -23.64 12.74
N HIS A 161 2.62 -22.57 12.55
CA HIS A 161 3.84 -22.32 13.30
C HIS A 161 3.65 -21.40 14.51
N ASN A 162 2.41 -20.95 14.77
CA ASN A 162 2.07 -20.03 15.86
C ASN A 162 2.90 -18.73 15.81
N THR A 163 3.05 -18.18 14.61
CA THR A 163 3.76 -16.92 14.31
C THR A 163 2.85 -15.93 13.60
N GLN A 164 1.53 -16.05 13.76
CA GLN A 164 0.55 -15.22 13.04
C GLN A 164 0.70 -13.72 13.30
N ASP A 165 1.33 -13.36 14.41
CA ASP A 165 1.52 -11.99 14.88
C ASP A 165 2.69 -11.28 14.21
N SER A 166 3.59 -12.01 13.55
CA SER A 166 4.82 -11.48 12.93
C SER A 166 5.05 -12.03 11.52
N PHE A 167 4.29 -13.04 11.07
CA PHE A 167 4.40 -13.66 9.76
C PHE A 167 3.40 -13.06 8.76
N PHE A 168 3.93 -12.46 7.69
CA PHE A 168 3.17 -11.73 6.66
C PHE A 168 3.78 -11.96 5.28
N ASN A 169 3.09 -11.49 4.24
CA ASN A 169 3.45 -11.74 2.85
C ASN A 169 3.33 -10.49 1.99
N GLY A 170 4.11 -10.46 0.92
CA GLY A 170 3.81 -9.68 -0.28
C GLY A 170 3.80 -10.59 -1.50
N ALA A 171 2.99 -10.24 -2.50
CA ALA A 171 2.85 -11.05 -3.71
C ALA A 171 2.52 -10.20 -4.94
N CYS A 172 2.74 -10.80 -6.11
CA CYS A 172 2.24 -10.29 -7.37
C CYS A 172 1.70 -11.46 -8.21
N HIS A 173 0.56 -11.24 -8.86
CA HIS A 173 -0.15 -12.22 -9.68
C HIS A 173 -0.39 -11.62 -11.06
N TRP A 174 -0.18 -12.37 -12.14
CA TRP A 174 -0.35 -11.84 -13.50
C TRP A 174 -0.67 -12.93 -14.54
N GLY A 175 -0.72 -12.54 -15.81
CA GLY A 175 -0.78 -13.50 -16.91
C GLY A 175 -2.17 -14.05 -17.16
N TYR A 176 -2.23 -15.31 -17.54
CA TYR A 176 -3.48 -16.02 -17.81
C TYR A 176 -3.38 -17.46 -17.32
N TYR A 177 -4.55 -18.09 -17.12
CA TYR A 177 -4.61 -19.50 -16.77
C TYR A 177 -4.14 -20.38 -17.91
N ASN A 178 -3.16 -21.23 -17.65
CA ASN A 178 -2.77 -22.31 -18.54
C ASN A 178 -3.82 -23.44 -18.53
N SER A 179 -3.59 -24.48 -19.32
CA SER A 179 -4.51 -25.63 -19.43
C SER A 179 -4.64 -26.45 -18.14
N GLN A 180 -3.73 -26.29 -17.17
CA GLN A 180 -3.82 -26.89 -15.84
C GLN A 180 -4.50 -25.97 -14.80
N GLY A 181 -4.98 -24.79 -15.20
CA GLY A 181 -5.57 -23.81 -14.29
C GLY A 181 -4.55 -23.10 -13.40
N GLN A 182 -3.27 -23.09 -13.79
CA GLN A 182 -2.22 -22.35 -13.10
C GLN A 182 -1.94 -21.04 -13.84
N TYR A 183 -1.43 -20.06 -13.12
CA TYR A 183 -1.05 -18.74 -13.65
C TYR A 183 0.25 -18.29 -12.95
N PRO A 184 1.02 -17.38 -13.58
CA PRO A 184 2.27 -16.92 -12.98
C PRO A 184 2.00 -16.02 -11.78
N ASN A 185 2.77 -16.26 -10.72
CA ASN A 185 2.79 -15.44 -9.52
C ASN A 185 4.19 -15.47 -8.91
N TYR A 186 4.49 -14.46 -8.10
CA TYR A 186 5.68 -14.39 -7.27
C TYR A 186 5.28 -13.88 -5.90
N ALA A 187 5.41 -14.74 -4.89
CA ALA A 187 5.07 -14.43 -3.50
C ALA A 187 6.29 -14.62 -2.60
N ARG A 188 6.43 -13.76 -1.59
CA ARG A 188 7.40 -13.94 -0.50
C ARG A 188 6.74 -13.77 0.85
N SER A 189 6.92 -14.77 1.70
CA SER A 189 6.58 -14.69 3.11
C SER A 189 7.79 -14.24 3.93
N THR A 190 7.52 -13.45 4.96
CA THR A 190 8.52 -12.87 5.85
C THR A 190 8.03 -12.98 7.29
N THR A 191 8.96 -13.25 8.21
CA THR A 191 8.74 -13.11 9.65
C THR A 191 9.43 -11.84 10.11
N SER A 192 8.68 -10.87 10.65
CA SER A 192 9.25 -9.69 11.30
C SER A 192 9.92 -10.08 12.63
N ASP A 193 10.93 -9.32 13.04
CA ASP A 193 11.59 -9.49 14.35
C ASP A 193 10.70 -9.04 15.52
N TYR A 194 9.58 -8.37 15.23
CA TYR A 194 8.59 -7.90 16.19
C TYR A 194 7.17 -8.19 15.69
N SER A 195 6.21 -8.19 16.61
CA SER A 195 4.80 -8.38 16.28
C SER A 195 4.27 -7.16 15.52
N LEU A 196 3.51 -7.41 14.45
CA LEU A 196 2.75 -6.40 13.71
C LEU A 196 1.31 -6.24 14.26
N GLN A 197 1.00 -6.96 15.33
CA GLN A 197 -0.30 -7.00 16.01
C GLN A 197 -0.16 -6.58 17.47
N ASP A 198 0.84 -5.74 17.75
CA ASP A 198 1.23 -5.26 19.09
C ASP A 198 0.35 -4.11 19.62
N GLY A 199 -0.62 -3.66 18.81
CA GLY A 199 -1.50 -2.54 19.14
C GLY A 199 -1.01 -1.19 18.61
N GLU A 200 0.13 -1.16 17.90
CA GLU A 200 0.69 0.01 17.25
C GLU A 200 0.37 0.04 15.75
N PHE A 201 0.68 1.17 15.12
CA PHE A 201 0.62 1.28 13.66
C PHE A 201 1.97 0.97 13.03
N HIS A 202 1.91 0.34 11.87
CA HIS A 202 3.04 0.04 11.00
C HIS A 202 2.85 0.69 9.63
N THR A 203 3.95 1.07 8.98
CA THR A 203 3.91 1.56 7.60
C THR A 203 4.22 0.44 6.63
N PHE A 204 3.34 0.28 5.64
CA PHE A 204 3.55 -0.64 4.53
C PHE A 204 3.75 0.20 3.28
N THR A 205 4.93 0.06 2.67
CA THR A 205 5.37 0.87 1.55
C THR A 205 5.56 -0.02 0.33
N LEU A 206 4.99 0.41 -0.79
CA LEU A 206 5.30 -0.05 -2.13
C LEU A 206 6.13 1.04 -2.83
N GLU A 207 7.29 0.67 -3.36
CA GLU A 207 8.02 1.46 -4.36
C GLU A 207 7.95 0.70 -5.69
N TRP A 208 7.35 1.33 -6.70
CA TRP A 208 7.08 0.72 -7.99
C TRP A 208 7.50 1.65 -9.12
N ASP A 209 8.40 1.19 -9.98
CA ASP A 209 8.90 1.91 -11.15
C ASP A 209 8.91 1.00 -12.40
N ASP A 210 9.55 1.47 -13.47
CA ASP A 210 9.68 0.72 -14.72
C ASP A 210 10.39 -0.64 -14.56
N ASP A 211 11.26 -0.78 -13.57
CA ASP A 211 12.14 -1.94 -13.41
C ASP A 211 11.70 -2.88 -12.28
N TYR A 212 11.18 -2.34 -11.17
CA TYR A 212 10.91 -3.12 -9.97
C TYR A 212 9.60 -2.75 -9.27
N VAL A 213 9.01 -3.77 -8.65
CA VAL A 213 8.09 -3.65 -7.52
C VAL A 213 8.85 -4.06 -6.27
N SER A 214 8.98 -3.16 -5.30
CA SER A 214 9.68 -3.38 -4.02
C SER A 214 8.77 -3.01 -2.85
N MET A 215 8.68 -3.86 -1.82
CA MET A 215 7.82 -3.62 -0.65
C MET A 215 8.62 -3.59 0.64
N TYR A 216 8.26 -2.67 1.53
CA TYR A 216 8.96 -2.36 2.77
C TYR A 216 8.01 -2.24 3.94
N LEU A 217 8.52 -2.60 5.12
CA LEU A 217 7.84 -2.51 6.41
C LEU A 217 8.56 -1.47 7.26
N ASP A 218 7.80 -0.55 7.87
CA ASP A 218 8.29 0.44 8.84
C ASP A 218 9.49 1.26 8.37
N GLN A 219 9.49 1.67 7.09
CA GLN A 219 10.58 2.47 6.51
C GLN A 219 10.69 3.86 7.17
N ASP A 220 9.62 4.34 7.81
CA ASP A 220 9.62 5.53 8.67
C ASP A 220 10.51 5.36 9.91
N LYS A 221 10.53 4.15 10.49
CA LYS A 221 11.34 3.81 11.68
C LYS A 221 12.72 3.28 11.29
N TYR A 222 12.80 2.58 10.15
CA TYR A 222 13.98 1.87 9.67
C TYR A 222 14.27 2.25 8.21
N PRO A 223 14.79 3.46 7.94
CA PRO A 223 14.97 3.96 6.57
C PRO A 223 15.95 3.12 5.72
N ASP A 224 16.86 2.39 6.37
CA ASP A 224 17.84 1.50 5.71
C ASP A 224 17.34 0.05 5.54
N ALA A 225 16.08 -0.23 5.93
CA ALA A 225 15.50 -1.56 5.81
C ALA A 225 15.50 -2.03 4.35
N GLN A 226 15.93 -3.28 4.14
CA GLN A 226 15.86 -3.91 2.83
C GLN A 226 14.41 -4.32 2.53
N PRO A 227 14.00 -4.33 1.25
CA PRO A 227 12.66 -4.75 0.90
C PRO A 227 12.44 -6.23 1.26
N TYR A 228 11.31 -6.55 1.91
CA TYR A 228 10.95 -7.94 2.17
C TYR A 228 10.47 -8.66 0.90
N TYR A 229 10.05 -7.88 -0.10
CA TYR A 229 9.64 -8.33 -1.42
C TYR A 229 10.28 -7.47 -2.51
N LYS A 230 10.86 -8.09 -3.53
CA LYS A 230 11.34 -7.39 -4.72
C LYS A 230 11.18 -8.26 -5.97
N MET A 231 10.51 -7.74 -7.00
CA MET A 231 10.29 -8.43 -8.28
C MET A 231 10.61 -7.50 -9.44
N GLY A 232 11.25 -8.03 -10.50
CA GLY A 232 11.49 -7.28 -11.74
C GLY A 232 10.23 -7.21 -12.61
N VAL A 233 9.91 -6.02 -13.11
CA VAL A 233 8.70 -5.73 -13.90
C VAL A 233 8.98 -5.17 -15.30
N SER A 234 10.22 -5.30 -15.79
CA SER A 234 10.63 -4.83 -17.13
C SER A 234 10.77 -5.93 -18.19
N ASP A 235 10.36 -7.17 -17.91
CA ASP A 235 10.44 -8.27 -18.88
C ASP A 235 9.26 -8.28 -19.87
N TYR A 236 9.56 -8.20 -21.16
CA TYR A 236 8.62 -8.29 -22.28
C TYR A 236 8.96 -9.44 -23.25
N SER A 237 9.80 -10.39 -22.83
CA SER A 237 10.36 -11.42 -23.71
C SER A 237 9.34 -12.44 -24.21
N ASN A 238 8.20 -12.58 -23.55
CA ASN A 238 7.15 -13.55 -23.86
C ASN A 238 5.79 -13.10 -23.30
N ASP A 239 4.72 -13.82 -23.62
CA ASP A 239 3.35 -13.50 -23.21
C ASP A 239 3.12 -13.47 -21.68
N TRP A 240 4.01 -14.07 -20.88
CA TRP A 240 4.01 -13.99 -19.41
C TRP A 240 5.03 -13.01 -18.85
N GLY A 241 5.71 -12.23 -19.70
CA GLY A 241 6.64 -11.18 -19.27
C GLY A 241 5.93 -10.16 -18.38
N THR A 242 6.50 -9.86 -17.21
CA THR A 242 5.91 -9.00 -16.18
C THR A 242 5.62 -7.57 -16.70
N GLY A 243 6.41 -7.08 -17.65
CA GLY A 243 6.21 -5.76 -18.27
C GLY A 243 4.86 -5.60 -18.96
N HIS A 244 4.21 -6.70 -19.38
CA HIS A 244 2.87 -6.63 -19.96
C HIS A 244 1.76 -6.35 -18.94
N TYR A 245 2.02 -6.54 -17.64
CA TYR A 245 0.99 -6.62 -16.60
C TYR A 245 1.19 -5.63 -15.44
N PHE A 246 2.35 -4.98 -15.35
CA PHE A 246 2.66 -4.04 -14.26
C PHE A 246 3.12 -2.67 -14.78
N GLN A 247 2.68 -2.30 -15.99
CA GLN A 247 3.08 -1.06 -16.67
C GLN A 247 1.86 -0.25 -17.13
N HIS A 248 0.79 -0.31 -16.33
CA HIS A 248 -0.47 0.42 -16.51
C HIS A 248 -1.05 0.80 -15.14
N GLU A 249 -2.19 1.48 -15.11
CA GLU A 249 -2.79 1.94 -13.86
C GLU A 249 -3.33 0.79 -13.01
N PHE A 250 -3.14 0.90 -11.70
CA PHE A 250 -3.69 0.04 -10.66
C PHE A 250 -4.51 0.88 -9.66
N PHE A 251 -5.55 0.29 -9.08
CA PHE A 251 -6.30 0.88 -7.98
C PHE A 251 -5.99 0.17 -6.66
N ILE A 252 -6.08 0.92 -5.57
CA ILE A 252 -5.89 0.45 -4.19
C ILE A 252 -7.13 -0.31 -3.70
N VAL A 253 -6.91 -1.36 -2.92
CA VAL A 253 -7.91 -2.16 -2.21
C VAL A 253 -7.52 -2.33 -0.74
N TYR A 254 -8.49 -2.22 0.14
CA TYR A 254 -8.40 -2.66 1.54
C TYR A 254 -9.53 -3.63 1.85
N ASP A 255 -9.21 -4.70 2.57
CA ASP A 255 -10.20 -5.59 3.17
C ASP A 255 -9.71 -6.24 4.46
N LEU A 256 -10.68 -6.80 5.18
CA LEU A 256 -10.45 -7.68 6.32
C LEU A 256 -11.23 -8.98 6.10
N ALA A 257 -10.69 -9.90 5.32
CA ALA A 257 -11.30 -11.20 5.06
C ALA A 257 -11.35 -12.10 6.31
N VAL A 258 -12.27 -13.07 6.27
CA VAL A 258 -12.45 -14.09 7.32
C VAL A 258 -12.38 -15.49 6.70
N GLY A 259 -11.37 -16.26 7.12
CA GLY A 259 -11.14 -17.62 6.63
C GLY A 259 -10.65 -17.66 5.18
N GLY A 260 -10.93 -18.77 4.51
CA GLY A 260 -10.57 -18.99 3.11
C GLY A 260 -9.25 -19.74 2.91
N ASN A 261 -8.91 -19.95 1.64
CA ASN A 261 -7.78 -20.77 1.21
C ASN A 261 -6.44 -20.26 1.77
N PHE A 262 -6.24 -18.93 1.84
CA PHE A 262 -5.03 -18.31 2.37
C PHE A 262 -4.79 -18.67 3.84
N THR A 263 -5.84 -18.56 4.67
CA THR A 263 -5.77 -18.94 6.09
C THR A 263 -5.73 -20.46 6.30
N GLY A 264 -6.12 -21.24 5.29
CA GLY A 264 -6.33 -22.69 5.40
C GLY A 264 -7.59 -23.08 6.19
N ILE A 265 -8.44 -22.12 6.57
CA ILE A 265 -9.63 -22.34 7.39
C ILE A 265 -10.88 -22.00 6.58
N THR A 266 -11.53 -23.04 6.05
CA THR A 266 -12.74 -22.92 5.22
C THR A 266 -14.04 -23.30 5.94
N SER A 267 -13.97 -23.52 7.26
CA SER A 267 -15.12 -23.76 8.12
C SER A 267 -15.25 -22.68 9.18
N SER A 268 -16.47 -22.19 9.39
CA SER A 268 -16.78 -21.18 10.41
C SER A 268 -16.43 -21.63 11.84
N THR A 269 -16.45 -22.95 12.10
CA THR A 269 -16.07 -23.51 13.40
C THR A 269 -14.58 -23.42 13.69
N GLY A 270 -13.74 -23.24 12.66
CA GLY A 270 -12.30 -23.07 12.81
C GLY A 270 -11.87 -21.63 13.08
N ILE A 271 -12.78 -20.66 12.98
CA ILE A 271 -12.47 -19.24 13.17
C ILE A 271 -12.48 -18.91 14.67
N THR A 272 -11.31 -18.66 15.24
CA THR A 272 -11.15 -18.24 16.64
C THR A 272 -10.85 -16.76 16.80
N ALA A 273 -10.41 -16.09 15.72
CA ALA A 273 -10.06 -14.67 15.72
C ALA A 273 -11.23 -13.72 16.06
N LEU A 274 -12.46 -14.22 15.97
CA LEU A 274 -13.68 -13.47 16.31
C LEU A 274 -14.40 -14.06 17.54
N ALA A 275 -13.66 -14.70 18.45
CA ALA A 275 -14.22 -15.28 19.68
C ALA A 275 -14.91 -14.21 20.57
N GLN A 276 -14.43 -12.97 20.54
CA GLN A 276 -14.97 -11.82 21.26
C GLN A 276 -16.06 -11.07 20.47
N GLY A 277 -16.45 -11.57 19.30
CA GLY A 277 -17.55 -11.04 18.49
C GLY A 277 -17.11 -10.16 17.31
N GLU A 278 -16.03 -9.41 17.44
CA GLU A 278 -15.49 -8.57 16.35
C GLU A 278 -13.97 -8.36 16.44
N ALA A 279 -13.38 -7.95 15.33
CA ALA A 279 -12.00 -7.48 15.22
C ALA A 279 -11.90 -6.34 14.21
N LYS A 280 -10.94 -5.44 14.40
CA LYS A 280 -10.84 -4.18 13.67
C LYS A 280 -9.46 -3.95 13.08
N MET A 281 -9.43 -3.62 11.79
CA MET A 281 -8.26 -3.07 11.10
C MET A 281 -8.44 -1.56 11.01
N TYR A 282 -7.44 -0.80 11.47
CA TYR A 282 -7.45 0.66 11.45
C TYR A 282 -6.47 1.14 10.38
N ILE A 283 -6.94 1.98 9.47
CA ILE A 283 -6.13 2.64 8.46
C ILE A 283 -6.12 4.13 8.81
N ASP A 284 -4.95 4.64 9.18
CA ASP A 284 -4.77 6.06 9.53
C ASP A 284 -4.73 6.92 8.27
N TRP A 285 -3.90 6.54 7.29
CA TRP A 285 -3.83 7.23 6.02
C TRP A 285 -3.26 6.34 4.92
N VAL A 286 -3.45 6.79 3.69
CA VAL A 286 -2.75 6.30 2.50
C VAL A 286 -2.26 7.49 1.68
N ARG A 287 -0.99 7.43 1.25
CA ARG A 287 -0.30 8.51 0.55
C ARG A 287 0.42 7.93 -0.66
N VAL A 288 0.23 8.59 -1.80
CA VAL A 288 0.84 8.24 -3.08
C VAL A 288 1.77 9.38 -3.49
N TYR A 289 3.01 9.02 -3.80
CA TYR A 289 4.02 9.93 -4.29
C TYR A 289 4.52 9.45 -5.65
N GLN A 290 4.78 10.37 -6.58
CA GLN A 290 5.31 10.05 -7.90
C GLN A 290 6.45 11.01 -8.26
N ASP A 291 7.38 10.56 -9.10
CA ASP A 291 8.40 11.45 -9.66
C ASP A 291 7.74 12.45 -10.61
N SER A 292 8.37 13.60 -10.83
CA SER A 292 7.92 14.58 -11.82
C SER A 292 7.76 14.02 -13.23
N ASP A 293 8.51 12.97 -13.58
CA ASP A 293 8.41 12.32 -14.88
C ASP A 293 7.18 11.41 -14.99
N ASP A 294 6.74 10.81 -13.88
CA ASP A 294 5.53 9.96 -13.79
C ASP A 294 4.25 10.80 -13.69
N LEU A 295 4.34 11.97 -13.05
CA LEU A 295 3.28 12.95 -12.86
C LEU A 295 2.66 13.44 -14.18
N ALA A 296 3.44 13.46 -15.26
CA ALA A 296 2.99 13.91 -16.57
C ALA A 296 2.22 12.84 -17.36
N ALA A 297 2.17 11.59 -16.89
CA ALA A 297 1.79 10.45 -17.73
C ALA A 297 0.49 9.72 -17.31
N THR A 298 0.18 9.50 -16.03
CA THR A 298 -0.72 8.36 -15.69
C THR A 298 -1.44 8.38 -14.32
N ALA A 299 -1.73 9.54 -13.72
CA ALA A 299 -2.56 9.59 -12.51
C ALA A 299 -4.02 9.93 -12.86
N SER A 300 -4.92 8.93 -12.77
CA SER A 300 -6.36 9.16 -12.82
C SER A 300 -6.85 9.44 -11.40
N ILE A 301 -7.03 10.71 -11.06
CA ILE A 301 -7.46 11.18 -9.73
C ILE A 301 -8.81 11.91 -9.82
N PRO A 302 -9.72 11.76 -8.84
CA PRO A 302 -11.04 12.38 -8.90
C PRO A 302 -10.98 13.92 -8.86
N ASP A 303 -11.96 14.60 -9.46
CA ASP A 303 -12.07 16.06 -9.37
C ASP A 303 -12.06 16.57 -7.91
N GLY A 304 -11.13 17.47 -7.61
CA GLY A 304 -10.87 17.99 -6.27
C GLY A 304 -9.78 17.24 -5.50
N TRP A 305 -9.21 16.19 -6.10
CA TRP A 305 -8.03 15.49 -5.62
C TRP A 305 -6.89 15.74 -6.61
N GLY A 306 -5.91 16.55 -6.21
CA GLY A 306 -4.75 16.85 -7.03
C GLY A 306 -3.75 17.71 -6.25
N ALA A 307 -2.47 17.34 -6.33
CA ALA A 307 -1.37 18.08 -5.73
C ALA A 307 -1.01 19.33 -6.55
N GLY A 308 -1.92 20.30 -6.59
CA GLY A 308 -1.55 21.68 -6.84
C GLY A 308 -1.04 22.28 -5.54
N ILE A 309 0.19 21.96 -5.12
CA ILE A 309 0.88 22.82 -4.14
C ILE A 309 1.49 23.98 -4.94
N ASP A 310 0.62 24.89 -5.40
CA ASP A 310 1.04 26.21 -5.82
C ASP A 310 0.77 27.19 -4.66
N ASN A 311 1.87 27.68 -4.09
CA ASN A 311 2.02 28.78 -3.14
C ASN A 311 0.79 29.25 -2.33
N VAL A 312 0.81 28.84 -1.06
CA VAL A 312 0.44 29.53 0.18
C VAL A 312 -0.39 30.82 0.03
N ALA A 313 -1.68 30.76 0.36
CA ALA A 313 -2.45 31.90 0.84
C ALA A 313 -2.79 31.67 2.31
N THR A 314 -2.22 32.50 3.20
CA THR A 314 -2.37 32.38 4.66
C THR A 314 -3.71 32.95 5.14
N THR A 315 -4.54 32.13 5.78
CA THR A 315 -5.50 32.63 6.78
C THR A 315 -5.20 31.94 8.12
N PRO A 316 -4.99 32.68 9.22
CA PRO A 316 -4.59 32.09 10.50
C PRO A 316 -5.71 31.23 11.12
N THR A 317 -5.34 30.09 11.71
CA THR A 317 -6.15 29.35 12.68
C THR A 317 -5.29 28.90 13.86
N ASP A 318 -5.93 28.61 14.99
CA ASP A 318 -5.30 28.39 16.30
C ASP A 318 -4.66 27.00 16.50
N LYS A 319 -4.52 26.18 15.45
CA LYS A 319 -3.96 24.83 15.55
C LYS A 319 -2.64 24.69 14.76
N PRO A 320 -1.59 24.07 15.35
CA PRO A 320 -0.34 23.82 14.65
C PRO A 320 -0.49 22.83 13.49
N VAL A 321 0.14 23.17 12.39
CA VAL A 321 0.29 22.36 11.18
C VAL A 321 1.62 21.64 11.25
N VAL A 322 1.61 20.35 10.91
CA VAL A 322 2.80 19.50 10.94
C VAL A 322 3.07 19.03 9.51
N ILE A 323 4.23 19.38 8.96
CA ILE A 323 4.69 18.91 7.64
C ILE A 323 5.45 17.61 7.85
N TYR A 324 5.16 16.62 7.02
CA TYR A 324 5.87 15.35 7.01
C TYR A 324 6.78 15.22 5.78
N ASP A 325 7.94 14.58 5.93
CA ASP A 325 8.74 14.16 4.79
C ASP A 325 8.18 12.90 4.12
N THR A 326 8.84 12.44 3.06
CA THR A 326 8.53 11.20 2.34
C THR A 326 8.73 9.93 3.16
N LEU A 327 9.22 10.07 4.40
CA LEU A 327 9.39 9.01 5.39
C LEU A 327 8.38 9.17 6.55
N GLY A 328 7.46 10.13 6.50
CA GLY A 328 6.47 10.34 7.55
C GLY A 328 7.00 11.04 8.81
N ASN A 329 8.23 11.57 8.81
CA ASN A 329 8.79 12.34 9.92
C ASN A 329 8.31 13.78 9.90
N ILE A 330 8.10 14.37 11.09
CA ILE A 330 7.83 15.80 11.21
C ILE A 330 9.06 16.59 10.76
N VAL A 331 8.96 17.29 9.64
CA VAL A 331 9.99 18.22 9.14
C VAL A 331 9.71 19.67 9.51
N SER A 332 8.48 20.02 9.89
CA SER A 332 8.16 21.35 10.38
C SER A 332 6.87 21.36 11.21
N GLU A 333 6.90 22.06 12.34
CA GLU A 333 5.69 22.45 13.09
C GLU A 333 5.47 23.95 12.90
N MET A 334 4.45 24.31 12.13
CA MET A 334 4.07 25.70 11.91
C MET A 334 2.82 26.03 12.72
N ASN A 335 2.98 26.96 13.66
CA ASN A 335 1.87 27.57 14.40
C ASN A 335 1.12 28.57 13.51
N GLN A 336 0.45 28.09 12.44
CA GLN A 336 -0.70 28.70 11.72
C GLN A 336 -0.75 28.26 10.23
N GLY A 337 -1.94 27.90 9.73
CA GLY A 337 -2.30 28.01 8.31
C GLY A 337 -3.11 26.82 7.74
N ILE A 338 -4.32 27.08 7.25
CA ILE A 338 -5.03 26.14 6.36
C ILE A 338 -4.40 26.20 4.96
N TYR A 339 -4.12 25.05 4.34
CA TYR A 339 -3.72 25.00 2.93
C TYR A 339 -4.96 25.01 2.03
N ILE A 340 -4.99 25.91 1.05
CA ILE A 340 -6.05 25.96 0.04
C ILE A 340 -5.43 25.57 -1.29
N VAL A 341 -5.94 24.50 -1.92
CA VAL A 341 -5.61 24.14 -3.30
C VAL A 341 -6.44 25.00 -4.23
N LYS A 342 -5.78 25.76 -5.11
CA LYS A 342 -6.43 26.53 -6.17
C LYS A 342 -5.98 26.05 -7.55
N THR A 343 -6.86 26.23 -8.53
CA THR A 343 -6.49 26.17 -9.96
C THR A 343 -7.04 27.43 -10.60
N GLY A 344 -6.16 28.39 -10.91
CA GLY A 344 -6.59 29.76 -11.24
C GLY A 344 -7.22 30.47 -10.03
N ASP A 345 -8.34 31.15 -10.23
CA ASP A 345 -9.05 31.88 -9.16
C ASP A 345 -10.03 31.00 -8.34
N GLU A 346 -10.25 29.75 -8.76
CA GLU A 346 -11.16 28.82 -8.06
C GLU A 346 -10.48 28.08 -6.91
N VAL A 347 -11.15 28.05 -5.76
CA VAL A 347 -10.78 27.22 -4.60
C VAL A 347 -11.33 25.80 -4.80
N LYS A 348 -10.45 24.80 -4.89
CA LYS A 348 -10.83 23.39 -5.13
C LYS A 348 -10.89 22.54 -3.87
N LYS A 349 -10.01 22.77 -2.90
CA LYS A 349 -10.04 22.06 -1.61
C LYS A 349 -9.40 22.90 -0.51
N VAL A 350 -9.99 22.85 0.67
CA VAL A 350 -9.49 23.44 1.90
C VAL A 350 -8.97 22.28 2.73
N PHE A 351 -7.66 22.17 2.93
CA PHE A 351 -7.10 21.27 3.92
C PHE A 351 -7.35 21.89 5.28
N ASN A 352 -8.38 21.38 5.93
CA ASN A 352 -8.59 21.64 7.34
C ASN A 352 -8.07 20.42 8.11
N ARG A 353 -7.20 20.66 9.09
CA ARG A 353 -7.06 19.74 10.22
C ARG A 353 -8.23 19.97 11.17
#